data_AF-A0AAD1H913-F1
#
_entry.id   AF-A0AAD1H913-F1
#
_cell.length_a   1.000
_cell.length_b   1.000
_cell.length_c   1.000
_cell.angle_alpha   90.00
_cell.angle_beta   90.00
_cell.angle_gamma   90.00
#
_symmetry.space_group_name_H-M   'P 1'
#
loop_
_entity.id
_entity.type
_entity.pdbx_description
1 polymer ?
#
loop_
_entity_poly.entity_id
_entity_poly.type
_entity_poly.pdbx_seq_one_letter_code
_entity_poly.pdbx_strand_id
1 'polypeptide(L)'
;MFANVGWGEMLVLVIAGLVILGPERLPGAIRWTSGALRQAREYISGATSQLREDLGPEFEDLREPLSQLNQLRGMTPRAALTKHLLDGDDSIFTGKFDTPAQKPVSEDAPTPATPAAQPETPPTPATTPFDSDAT
;
A
#
# COMPACT_ATOMS: atom_id res chain seq x y z
N MET A 1 -5.41 -9.03 -14.40
CA MET A 1 -4.32 -9.70 -15.13
C MET A 1 -2.94 -9.08 -14.85
N PHE A 2 -2.82 -7.75 -14.69
CA PHE A 2 -1.56 -7.09 -14.27
C PHE A 2 -1.25 -7.11 -12.76
N ALA A 3 -2.11 -7.69 -11.94
CA ALA A 3 -1.93 -7.75 -10.49
C ALA A 3 -0.85 -8.77 -10.05
N ASN A 4 -0.38 -9.62 -10.96
CA ASN A 4 0.69 -10.58 -10.73
C ASN A 4 2.08 -10.07 -11.17
N VAL A 5 2.20 -8.80 -11.57
CA VAL A 5 3.50 -8.19 -11.88
C VAL A 5 4.22 -7.97 -10.54
N GLY A 6 5.08 -8.91 -10.18
CA GLY A 6 5.96 -8.80 -9.04
C GLY A 6 7.20 -7.98 -9.35
N TRP A 7 8.07 -7.86 -8.35
CA TRP A 7 9.36 -7.17 -8.48
C TRP A 7 10.25 -7.78 -9.56
N GLY A 8 10.16 -9.10 -9.78
CA GLY A 8 10.90 -9.81 -10.82
C GLY A 8 10.51 -9.38 -12.23
N GLU A 9 9.20 -9.33 -12.54
CA GLU A 9 8.72 -8.88 -13.85
C GLU A 9 9.05 -7.41 -14.12
N MET A 10 9.00 -6.55 -13.09
CA MET A 10 9.41 -5.14 -13.24
C MET A 10 10.88 -5.02 -13.63
N LEU A 11 11.77 -5.83 -13.02
CA LEU A 11 13.18 -5.85 -13.39
C LEU A 11 13.37 -6.32 -14.84
N VAL A 12 12.64 -7.36 -15.27
CA VAL A 12 12.66 -7.84 -16.65
C VAL A 12 12.22 -6.76 -17.62
N LEU A 13 11.15 -6.00 -17.32
CA LEU A 13 10.69 -4.89 -18.15
C LEU A 13 11.71 -3.76 -18.25
N VAL A 14 12.38 -3.42 -17.14
CA VAL A 14 13.45 -2.40 -17.15
C VAL A 14 14.61 -2.87 -18.03
N ILE A 15 15.07 -4.11 -17.88
CA ILE A 15 16.14 -4.67 -18.70
C ILE A 15 15.72 -4.73 -20.17
N ALA A 16 14.50 -5.20 -20.47
CA ALA A 16 13.98 -5.22 -21.83
C ALA A 16 13.92 -3.82 -22.44
N GLY A 17 13.46 -2.82 -21.68
CA GLY A 17 13.45 -1.42 -22.10
C GLY A 17 14.86 -0.88 -22.37
N LEU A 18 15.83 -1.19 -21.51
CA LEU A 18 17.24 -0.83 -21.67
C LEU A 18 17.86 -1.48 -22.92
N VAL A 19 17.51 -2.73 -23.23
CA VAL A 19 18.03 -3.45 -24.41
C VAL A 19 17.39 -2.94 -25.71
N ILE A 20 16.07 -2.78 -25.73
CA ILE A 20 15.31 -2.38 -26.92
C ILE A 20 15.61 -0.94 -27.31
N LEU A 21 15.58 -0.02 -26.32
CA LEU A 21 15.75 1.41 -26.57
C LEU A 21 17.22 1.86 -26.45
N GLY A 22 18.01 1.15 -25.64
CA GLY A 22 19.37 1.53 -25.27
C GLY A 22 19.42 2.34 -23.96
N PRO A 23 20.41 2.08 -23.09
CA PRO A 23 20.55 2.77 -21.79
C PRO A 23 20.73 4.28 -21.93
N GLU A 24 21.39 4.74 -23.00
CA GLU A 24 21.64 6.16 -23.26
C GLU A 24 20.39 6.92 -23.71
N ARG A 25 19.40 6.23 -24.31
CA ARG A 25 18.21 6.86 -24.89
C ARG A 25 17.03 6.90 -23.92
N LEU A 26 16.96 5.95 -22.99
CA LEU A 26 15.92 5.89 -21.95
C LEU A 26 15.78 7.20 -21.14
N PRO A 27 16.85 7.79 -20.56
CA PRO A 27 16.72 9.04 -19.82
C PRO A 27 16.28 10.22 -20.71
N GLY A 28 16.70 10.23 -21.99
CA GLY A 28 16.23 11.21 -22.97
C GLY A 28 14.73 11.07 -23.26
N ALA A 29 14.26 9.83 -23.47
CA ALA A 29 12.85 9.53 -23.74
C ALA A 29 11.94 9.86 -22.55
N ILE A 30 12.39 9.60 -21.32
CA ILE A 30 11.67 10.00 -20.10
C ILE A 30 11.55 11.52 -20.03
N ARG A 31 12.65 12.26 -20.27
CA ARG A 31 12.65 13.73 -20.28
C ARG A 31 11.66 14.28 -21.31
N TRP A 32 11.70 13.77 -22.54
CA TRP A 32 10.79 14.19 -23.60
C TRP A 32 9.33 13.90 -23.24
N THR A 33 9.04 12.66 -22.82
CA THR A 33 7.67 12.25 -22.44
C THR A 33 7.15 13.07 -21.26
N SER A 34 7.99 13.33 -20.26
CA SER A 34 7.61 14.14 -19.10
C SER A 34 7.32 15.61 -19.48
N GLY A 35 8.10 16.16 -20.41
CA GLY A 35 7.88 17.49 -20.96
C GLY A 35 6.58 17.55 -21.77
N ALA A 36 6.37 16.58 -22.65
CA ALA A 36 5.16 16.45 -23.46
C ALA A 36 3.92 16.30 -22.59
N LEU A 37 3.98 15.49 -21.53
CA LEU A 37 2.87 15.29 -20.59
C LEU A 37 2.55 16.58 -19.81
N ARG A 38 3.58 17.32 -19.37
CA ARG A 38 3.39 18.63 -18.73
C ARG A 38 2.73 19.63 -19.67
N GLN A 39 3.20 19.70 -20.91
CA GLN A 39 2.67 20.62 -21.91
C GLN A 39 1.22 20.24 -22.27
N ALA A 40 0.94 18.95 -22.45
CA ALA A 40 -0.42 18.45 -22.67
C ALA A 40 -1.35 18.79 -21.49
N ARG A 41 -0.88 18.61 -20.25
CA ARG A 41 -1.65 19.00 -19.06
C ARG A 41 -1.98 20.48 -19.06
N GLU A 42 -1.01 21.35 -19.38
CA GLU A 42 -1.18 22.80 -19.43
C GLU A 42 -2.21 23.22 -20.51
N TYR A 43 -2.11 22.63 -21.71
CA TYR A 43 -3.07 22.90 -22.78
C TYR A 43 -4.48 22.43 -22.41
N ILE A 44 -4.61 21.25 -21.81
CA ILE A 44 -5.90 20.72 -21.37
C ILE A 44 -6.48 21.59 -20.26
N SER A 45 -5.69 22.02 -19.27
CA SER A 45 -6.17 22.90 -18.21
C SER A 45 -6.56 24.27 -18.73
N GLY A 46 -5.79 24.84 -19.65
CA GLY A 46 -6.10 26.13 -20.28
C GLY A 46 -7.40 26.07 -21.09
N ALA A 47 -7.57 25.05 -21.93
CA ALA A 47 -8.81 24.84 -22.69
C ALA A 47 -10.00 24.58 -21.76
N THR A 48 -9.83 23.77 -20.72
CA THR A 48 -10.89 23.52 -19.72
C THR A 48 -11.29 24.82 -19.00
N SER A 49 -10.31 25.69 -18.70
CA SER A 49 -10.57 26.99 -18.07
C SER A 49 -11.37 27.90 -19.01
N GLN A 50 -10.97 28.00 -20.28
CA GLN A 50 -11.69 28.80 -21.29
C GLN A 50 -13.11 28.28 -21.50
N LEU A 51 -13.30 26.95 -21.60
CA LEU A 51 -14.62 26.35 -21.71
C LEU A 51 -15.48 26.62 -20.46
N ARG A 52 -14.90 26.58 -19.26
CA ARG A 52 -15.59 26.93 -18.02
C ARG A 52 -16.01 28.40 -17.97
N GLU A 53 -15.22 29.28 -18.57
CA GLU A 53 -15.45 30.72 -18.64
C GLU A 53 -16.50 31.08 -19.70
N ASP A 54 -16.48 30.40 -20.86
CA ASP A 54 -17.39 30.65 -21.98
C ASP A 54 -18.74 29.92 -21.90
N LEU A 55 -18.80 28.70 -21.36
CA LEU A 55 -20.03 27.89 -21.28
C LEU A 55 -20.78 28.06 -19.95
N GLY A 56 -20.16 28.70 -18.96
CA GLY A 56 -20.78 28.95 -17.65
C GLY A 56 -21.40 27.68 -17.02
N PRO A 57 -22.68 27.71 -16.58
CA PRO A 57 -23.31 26.63 -15.82
C PRO A 57 -23.38 25.28 -16.54
N GLU A 58 -23.31 25.22 -17.88
CA GLU A 58 -23.34 23.96 -18.64
C GLU A 58 -22.08 23.11 -18.44
N PHE A 59 -20.96 23.69 -17.99
CA PHE A 59 -19.79 22.91 -17.59
C PHE A 59 -20.04 22.12 -16.30
N GLU A 60 -20.90 22.64 -15.42
CA GLU A 60 -21.18 22.02 -14.13
C GLU A 60 -22.06 20.77 -14.29
N ASP A 61 -22.92 20.74 -15.31
CA ASP A 61 -23.66 19.54 -15.74
C ASP A 61 -22.73 18.45 -16.30
N LEU A 62 -21.57 18.81 -16.87
CA LEU A 62 -20.54 17.85 -17.29
C LEU A 62 -19.64 17.40 -16.13
N ARG A 63 -19.56 18.20 -15.07
CA ARG A 63 -18.76 17.91 -13.89
C ARG A 63 -19.34 16.74 -13.09
N GLU A 64 -20.67 16.64 -12.99
CA GLU A 64 -21.34 15.50 -12.35
C GLU A 64 -20.95 14.14 -12.98
N PRO A 65 -21.13 13.90 -14.29
CA PRO A 65 -20.79 12.63 -14.91
C PRO A 65 -19.27 12.35 -14.88
N LEU A 66 -18.42 13.38 -15.01
CA LEU A 66 -16.97 13.23 -14.84
C LEU A 66 -16.59 12.86 -13.39
N SER A 67 -17.27 13.43 -12.39
CA SER A 67 -17.06 13.11 -10.99
C SER A 67 -17.51 11.69 -10.66
N GLN A 68 -18.64 11.24 -11.21
CA GLN A 68 -19.15 9.87 -11.05
C GLN A 68 -18.18 8.85 -11.67
N LEU A 69 -17.62 9.13 -12.85
CA LEU A 69 -16.60 8.27 -13.48
C LEU A 69 -15.31 8.18 -12.65
N ASN A 70 -14.87 9.30 -12.07
CA ASN A 70 -13.71 9.31 -11.18
C ASN A 70 -13.99 8.57 -9.87
N GLN A 71 -15.18 8.70 -9.30
CA GLN A 71 -15.61 7.99 -8.09
C GLN A 71 -15.67 6.48 -8.33
N LEU A 72 -16.17 6.06 -9.49
CA LEU A 72 -16.21 4.66 -9.90
C LEU A 72 -14.80 4.08 -10.12
N ARG A 73 -13.87 4.89 -10.65
CA ARG A 73 -12.44 4.53 -10.76
C ARG A 73 -11.72 4.52 -9.40
N GLY A 74 -12.17 5.34 -8.45
CA GLY A 74 -11.69 5.39 -7.07
C GLY A 74 -12.15 4.21 -6.21
N MET A 75 -13.23 3.52 -6.60
CA MET A 75 -13.73 2.31 -5.95
C MET A 75 -12.98 1.05 -6.40
N THR A 76 -11.68 1.17 -6.68
CA THR A 76 -10.84 0.02 -7.02
C THR A 76 -10.36 -0.68 -5.75
N PRO A 77 -10.29 -2.03 -5.73
CA PRO A 77 -9.78 -2.79 -4.58
C PRO A 77 -8.42 -2.32 -4.09
N ARG A 78 -7.58 -1.83 -5.02
CA ARG A 78 -6.29 -1.20 -4.72
C ARG A 78 -6.42 0.10 -3.95
N ALA A 79 -7.37 0.96 -4.27
CA ALA A 79 -7.60 2.20 -3.53
C ALA A 79 -8.14 1.91 -2.12
N ALA A 80 -9.00 0.90 -1.96
CA ALA A 80 -9.45 0.45 -0.63
C ALA A 80 -8.30 -0.16 0.19
N LEU A 81 -7.46 -1.00 -0.41
CA LEU A 81 -6.26 -1.53 0.23
C LEU A 81 -5.24 -0.42 0.55
N THR A 82 -5.04 0.54 -0.35
CA THR A 82 -4.11 1.65 -0.11
C THR A 82 -4.64 2.55 0.99
N LYS A 83 -5.95 2.83 1.06
CA LYS A 83 -6.54 3.57 2.18
C LYS A 83 -6.38 2.82 3.50
N HIS A 84 -6.59 1.52 3.50
CA HIS A 84 -6.46 0.72 4.72
C HIS A 84 -5.00 0.50 5.16
N LEU A 85 -4.06 0.41 4.22
CA LEU A 85 -2.63 0.21 4.50
C LEU A 85 -1.87 1.53 4.70
N LEU A 86 -2.22 2.61 3.99
CA LEU A 86 -1.54 3.90 4.09
C LEU A 86 -2.06 4.76 5.23
N ASP A 87 -3.37 4.70 5.55
CA ASP A 87 -3.91 5.39 6.74
C ASP A 87 -3.76 4.56 8.03
N GLY A 88 -3.33 3.29 7.94
CA GLY A 88 -3.23 2.36 9.08
C GLY A 88 -1.82 1.84 9.40
N ASP A 89 -0.87 1.92 8.46
CA ASP A 89 0.45 1.28 8.59
C ASP A 89 1.59 2.18 8.06
N ASP A 90 1.70 3.39 8.64
CA ASP A 90 2.86 4.28 8.48
C ASP A 90 4.20 3.58 8.80
N SER A 91 4.16 2.42 9.46
CA SER A 91 5.28 1.55 9.82
C SER A 91 6.01 0.97 8.60
N ILE A 92 5.31 0.72 7.49
CA ILE A 92 5.91 0.16 6.25
C ILE A 92 6.73 1.21 5.50
N PHE A 93 6.26 2.46 5.48
CA PHE A 93 6.97 3.56 4.83
C PHE A 93 8.11 4.13 5.70
N THR A 94 8.00 4.03 7.02
CA THR A 94 9.03 4.54 7.96
C THR A 94 10.15 3.54 8.27
N GLY A 95 10.25 2.42 7.54
CA GLY A 95 11.46 1.58 7.54
C GLY A 95 11.79 0.93 8.89
N LYS A 96 10.80 0.73 9.77
CA LYS A 96 11.00 0.06 11.07
C LYS A 96 10.92 -1.46 10.92
N PHE A 97 11.71 -2.03 10.01
CA PHE A 97 11.83 -3.48 9.82
C PHE A 97 12.97 -4.11 10.62
N ASP A 98 13.66 -3.32 11.45
CA ASP A 98 14.81 -3.76 12.22
C ASP A 98 14.55 -3.60 13.73
N THR A 99 13.55 -4.34 14.21
CA THR A 99 13.58 -4.79 15.60
C THR A 99 13.27 -6.27 15.57
N PRO A 100 14.27 -7.16 15.73
CA PRO A 100 13.98 -8.58 15.89
C PRO A 100 13.12 -8.72 17.13
N ALA A 101 11.86 -9.10 16.92
CA ALA A 101 10.99 -9.60 17.97
C ALA A 101 11.67 -10.82 18.56
N GLN A 102 12.35 -10.65 19.70
CA GLN A 102 12.79 -11.74 20.52
C GLN A 102 11.55 -12.42 21.10
N LYS A 103 11.02 -13.40 20.37
CA LYS A 103 10.05 -14.35 20.88
C LYS A 103 10.82 -15.58 21.34
N PRO A 104 10.72 -15.97 22.63
CA PRO A 104 11.31 -17.21 23.09
C PRO A 104 10.63 -18.37 22.36
N VAL A 105 11.45 -19.26 21.83
CA VAL A 105 11.07 -20.49 21.17
C VAL A 105 10.62 -21.46 22.27
N SER A 106 9.30 -21.68 22.39
CA SER A 106 8.78 -22.90 23.01
C SER A 106 8.55 -23.90 21.88
N GLU A 107 9.56 -24.73 21.67
CA GLU A 107 9.54 -25.89 20.77
C GLU A 107 8.82 -27.03 21.49
N ASP A 108 7.74 -27.52 20.89
CA ASP A 108 6.97 -28.65 21.38
C ASP A 108 7.46 -29.96 20.71
N ALA A 109 7.54 -31.01 21.52
CA ALA A 109 7.68 -32.45 21.21
C ALA A 109 9.10 -33.06 21.07
N PRO A 110 9.25 -34.40 21.26
CA PRO A 110 8.91 -35.18 22.45
C PRO A 110 10.08 -36.12 22.86
N THR A 111 10.17 -36.57 24.12
CA THR A 111 10.97 -37.77 24.44
C THR A 111 10.33 -38.56 25.60
N PRO A 112 10.07 -39.87 25.42
CA PRO A 112 9.47 -40.73 26.44
C PRO A 112 10.54 -41.43 27.31
N ALA A 113 10.34 -41.45 28.63
CA ALA A 113 10.64 -42.58 29.53
C ALA A 113 10.28 -42.24 31.00
N THR A 114 9.24 -42.91 31.52
CA THR A 114 8.70 -42.98 32.90
C THR A 114 9.66 -43.70 33.89
N PRO A 115 9.34 -44.01 35.18
CA PRO A 115 8.52 -43.40 36.26
C PRO A 115 9.26 -43.27 37.63
N ALA A 116 8.77 -42.45 38.58
CA ALA A 116 8.42 -42.85 39.96
C ALA A 116 8.23 -41.68 40.95
N ALA A 117 7.22 -41.83 41.82
CA ALA A 117 6.94 -41.17 43.11
C ALA A 117 6.09 -39.85 43.13
N GLN A 118 4.80 -40.05 43.42
CA GLN A 118 3.84 -39.16 44.15
C GLN A 118 4.44 -38.59 45.47
N PRO A 119 3.87 -37.58 46.19
CA PRO A 119 2.42 -37.29 46.36
C PRO A 119 1.95 -35.80 46.50
N GLU A 120 0.65 -35.61 46.24
CA GLU A 120 -0.36 -34.80 47.00
C GLU A 120 -0.32 -33.24 47.11
N THR A 121 -1.51 -32.68 46.82
CA THR A 121 -2.05 -31.29 46.94
C THR A 121 -2.06 -30.72 48.36
N PRO A 122 -2.14 -29.38 48.61
CA PRO A 122 -3.40 -28.58 48.56
C PRO A 122 -3.29 -27.14 47.99
N PRO A 123 -4.41 -26.41 47.80
CA PRO A 123 -4.56 -25.32 46.82
C PRO A 123 -4.73 -23.88 47.39
N THR A 124 -4.87 -22.92 46.45
CA THR A 124 -5.52 -21.57 46.52
C THR A 124 -4.59 -20.38 46.87
N PRO A 125 -4.89 -19.11 46.49
CA PRO A 125 -5.91 -18.57 45.56
C PRO A 125 -5.38 -17.67 44.43
N ALA A 126 -6.23 -17.53 43.40
CA ALA A 126 -6.17 -16.55 42.34
C ALA A 126 -6.22 -15.09 42.85
N THR A 127 -5.43 -14.21 42.23
CA THR A 127 -5.62 -12.75 42.30
C THR A 127 -6.07 -12.27 40.92
N THR A 128 -7.21 -11.60 40.88
CA THR A 128 -7.79 -10.94 39.71
C THR A 128 -6.95 -9.72 39.32
N PRO A 129 -6.76 -9.41 38.02
CA PRO A 129 -5.98 -8.25 37.59
C PRO A 129 -6.75 -6.93 37.83
N PHE A 130 -6.03 -5.91 38.30
CA PHE A 130 -6.53 -4.56 38.58
C PHE A 130 -6.83 -3.77 37.29
N ASP A 131 -7.93 -3.03 37.31
CA ASP A 131 -8.38 -2.07 36.28
C ASP A 131 -7.73 -0.70 36.53
N SER A 132 -7.19 -0.08 35.49
CA SER A 132 -6.36 1.13 35.55
C SER A 132 -7.09 2.42 35.10
N ASP A 133 -8.41 2.40 34.96
CA ASP A 133 -9.22 3.58 34.56
C ASP A 133 -9.73 4.43 35.75
N ALA A 134 -8.90 4.63 36.77
CA ALA A 134 -9.25 5.48 37.91
C ALA A 134 -8.11 6.39 38.34
N THR A 135 -7.82 7.44 37.57
CA THR A 135 -7.69 8.86 38.01
C THR A 135 -7.21 9.77 36.89
#